data_AF-A0A2D0KCP0-F1
#
_entry.id   AF-A0A2D0KCP0-F1
#
_cell.length_a   1.000
_cell.length_b   1.000
_cell.length_c   1.000
_cell.angle_alpha   90.00
_cell.angle_beta   90.00
_cell.angle_gamma   90.00
#
_symmetry.space_group_name_H-M   'P 1'
#
loop_
_entity.id
_entity.type
_entity.pdbx_description
1 polymer ?
#
loop_
_entity_poly.entity_id
_entity_poly.type
_entity_poly.pdbx_seq_one_letter_code
_entity_poly.pdbx_strand_id
1 'polypeptide(L)'
;MAKFRQRKCKECGERYEPERQLQNTCSIQCAIARAKKQEQKRQEELERRRKKDNEIKQKLARDKLRARRLAVKPRSYWIQQAQRAVNAYIRERDRDLPCVSCGAYTSAQWDAGHYRTTSAAPQLRFDERNIHRQCIVCNQHKSGNLVPYRVELIRRIGLEEVESIESNHDRHRWTIEECQSIKSEFQEKLKILRQEAA
;
A
#
# COMPACT_ATOMS: atom_id res chain seq x y z
N MET A 1 -4.26 -57.18 -49.73
CA MET A 1 -3.85 -56.02 -48.90
C MET A 1 -4.65 -56.04 -47.62
N ALA A 2 -4.02 -55.93 -46.45
CA ALA A 2 -4.75 -55.93 -45.19
C ALA A 2 -5.65 -54.70 -45.10
N LYS A 3 -6.97 -54.90 -45.01
CA LYS A 3 -7.95 -53.82 -44.82
C LYS A 3 -7.77 -53.19 -43.45
N PHE A 4 -7.60 -51.88 -43.40
CA PHE A 4 -7.51 -51.16 -42.12
C PHE A 4 -8.90 -51.06 -41.50
N ARG A 5 -9.00 -51.18 -40.16
CA ARG A 5 -10.28 -51.01 -39.44
C ARG A 5 -10.85 -49.62 -39.73
N GLN A 6 -12.16 -49.54 -39.98
CA GLN A 6 -12.86 -48.27 -40.16
C GLN A 6 -12.69 -47.37 -38.93
N ARG A 7 -12.47 -46.07 -39.16
CA ARG A 7 -12.27 -45.05 -38.12
C ARG A 7 -13.19 -43.87 -38.37
N LYS A 8 -13.46 -43.06 -37.35
CA LYS A 8 -14.15 -41.76 -37.51
C LYS A 8 -13.16 -40.68 -37.93
N CYS A 9 -13.51 -39.88 -38.93
CA CYS A 9 -12.74 -38.71 -39.36
C CYS A 9 -12.66 -37.71 -38.21
N LYS A 10 -11.45 -37.25 -37.87
CA LYS A 10 -11.27 -36.30 -36.77
C LYS A 10 -11.70 -34.86 -37.10
N GLU A 11 -12.19 -34.60 -38.31
CA GLU A 11 -12.72 -33.29 -38.74
C GLU A 11 -14.24 -33.32 -38.95
N CYS A 12 -14.77 -34.14 -39.87
CA CYS A 12 -16.21 -34.23 -40.16
C CYS A 12 -16.97 -35.29 -39.33
N GLY A 13 -16.29 -36.21 -38.64
CA GLY A 13 -16.92 -37.25 -37.81
C GLY A 13 -17.41 -38.50 -38.54
N GLU A 14 -17.44 -38.50 -39.87
CA GLU A 14 -17.88 -39.63 -40.70
C GLU A 14 -16.96 -40.85 -40.58
N ARG A 15 -17.52 -42.05 -40.73
CA ARG A 15 -16.75 -43.30 -40.76
C ARG A 15 -16.11 -43.50 -42.14
N TYR A 16 -14.82 -43.82 -42.16
CA TYR A 16 -14.06 -44.09 -43.39
C TYR A 16 -13.09 -45.26 -43.18
N GLU A 17 -12.67 -45.90 -44.27
CA GLU A 17 -11.62 -46.93 -44.28
C GLU A 17 -10.27 -46.24 -44.61
N PRO A 18 -9.29 -46.24 -43.68
CA PRO A 18 -7.99 -45.62 -43.92
C PRO A 18 -7.19 -46.34 -45.01
N GLU A 19 -6.45 -45.60 -45.83
CA GLU A 19 -5.49 -46.16 -46.79
C GLU A 19 -4.11 -46.37 -46.15
N ARG A 20 -3.82 -45.64 -45.06
CA ARG A 20 -2.53 -45.65 -44.35
C ARG A 20 -2.76 -45.74 -42.85
N GLN A 21 -1.86 -46.41 -42.14
CA GLN A 21 -1.99 -46.68 -40.70
C GLN A 21 -2.20 -45.42 -39.83
N LEU A 22 -1.61 -44.29 -40.21
CA LEU A 22 -1.67 -43.01 -39.49
C LEU A 22 -2.68 -42.00 -40.07
N GLN A 23 -3.41 -42.36 -41.13
CA GLN A 23 -4.46 -41.49 -41.67
C GLN A 23 -5.55 -41.28 -40.60
N ASN A 24 -5.90 -40.01 -40.40
CA ASN A 24 -6.80 -39.56 -39.34
C ASN A 24 -7.97 -38.70 -39.86
N THR A 25 -8.07 -38.54 -41.17
CA THR A 25 -9.09 -37.76 -41.88
C THR A 25 -9.56 -38.54 -43.12
N CYS A 26 -10.83 -38.40 -43.50
CA CYS A 26 -11.44 -39.18 -44.59
C CYS A 26 -11.06 -38.67 -46.00
N SER A 27 -10.66 -37.41 -46.13
CA SER A 27 -10.31 -36.79 -47.42
C SER A 27 -9.18 -35.76 -47.28
N ILE A 28 -8.55 -35.40 -48.39
CA ILE A 28 -7.53 -34.34 -48.46
C ILE A 28 -8.10 -33.00 -47.95
N GLN A 29 -9.37 -32.70 -48.26
CA GLN A 29 -10.05 -31.49 -47.77
C GLN A 29 -10.15 -31.49 -46.24
N CYS A 30 -10.56 -32.61 -45.63
CA CYS A 30 -10.59 -32.75 -44.18
C CYS A 30 -9.19 -32.65 -43.55
N ALA A 31 -8.16 -33.18 -44.22
CA ALA A 31 -6.77 -33.06 -43.78
C ALA A 31 -6.28 -31.59 -43.77
N ILE A 32 -6.57 -30.83 -44.82
CA ILE A 32 -6.22 -29.40 -44.94
C ILE A 32 -6.98 -28.57 -43.89
N ALA A 33 -8.28 -28.79 -43.72
CA ALA A 33 -9.09 -28.08 -42.73
C ALA A 33 -8.55 -28.28 -41.31
N ARG A 34 -8.24 -29.54 -40.96
CA ARG A 34 -7.63 -29.89 -39.67
C ARG A 34 -6.27 -29.24 -39.48
N ALA A 35 -5.41 -29.26 -40.50
CA ALA A 35 -4.09 -28.64 -40.44
C ALA A 35 -4.19 -27.12 -40.20
N LYS A 36 -5.10 -26.43 -40.90
CA LYS A 36 -5.37 -24.99 -40.69
C LYS A 36 -5.85 -24.70 -39.26
N LYS A 37 -6.78 -25.51 -38.72
CA LYS A 37 -7.28 -25.36 -37.34
C LYS A 37 -6.20 -25.60 -36.29
N GLN A 38 -5.30 -26.56 -36.52
CA GLN A 38 -4.16 -26.81 -35.64
C GLN A 38 -3.15 -25.66 -35.68
N GLU A 39 -2.87 -25.11 -36.86
CA GLU A 39 -2.00 -23.95 -37.00
C GLU A 39 -2.58 -22.71 -36.31
N GLN A 40 -3.88 -22.42 -36.52
CA GLN A 40 -4.56 -21.32 -35.82
C GLN A 40 -4.45 -21.45 -34.29
N LYS A 41 -4.72 -22.63 -33.74
CA LYS A 41 -4.57 -22.88 -32.30
C LYS A 41 -3.14 -22.66 -31.80
N ARG A 42 -2.14 -23.07 -32.58
CA ARG A 42 -0.72 -22.87 -32.25
C ARG A 42 -0.35 -21.39 -32.25
N GLN A 43 -0.83 -20.63 -33.24
CA GLN A 43 -0.61 -19.18 -33.33
C GLN A 43 -1.29 -18.45 -32.17
N GLU A 44 -2.54 -18.78 -31.84
CA GLU A 44 -3.25 -18.22 -30.69
C GLU A 44 -2.53 -18.51 -29.37
N GLU A 45 -2.02 -19.73 -29.19
CA GLU A 45 -1.26 -20.10 -27.98
C GLU A 45 0.06 -19.32 -27.90
N LEU A 46 0.78 -19.18 -29.02
CA LEU A 46 2.01 -18.40 -29.08
C LEU A 46 1.76 -16.92 -28.79
N GLU A 47 0.69 -16.34 -29.32
CA GLU A 47 0.31 -14.96 -29.07
C GLU A 47 -0.06 -14.76 -27.58
N ARG A 48 -0.83 -15.68 -26.99
CA ARG A 48 -1.15 -15.67 -25.56
C ARG A 48 0.11 -15.73 -24.68
N ARG A 49 1.07 -16.60 -25.02
CA ARG A 49 2.36 -16.69 -24.32
C ARG A 49 3.14 -15.38 -24.45
N ARG A 50 3.27 -14.83 -25.66
CA ARG A 50 3.92 -13.53 -25.90
C ARG A 50 3.29 -12.38 -25.12
N LYS A 51 1.96 -12.31 -25.04
CA LYS A 51 1.24 -11.30 -24.25
C LYS A 51 1.59 -11.42 -22.76
N LYS A 52 1.52 -12.63 -22.19
CA LYS A 52 1.91 -12.87 -20.79
C LYS A 52 3.36 -12.50 -20.51
N ASP A 53 4.29 -12.88 -21.39
CA ASP A 53 5.71 -12.55 -21.24
C ASP A 53 5.94 -11.04 -21.28
N ASN A 54 5.24 -10.33 -22.16
CA ASN A 54 5.29 -8.87 -22.23
C ASN A 54 4.71 -8.21 -20.98
N GLU A 55 3.59 -8.71 -20.44
CA GLU A 55 3.01 -8.23 -19.19
C GLU A 55 3.97 -8.40 -18.00
N ILE A 56 4.60 -9.57 -17.88
CA ILE A 56 5.60 -9.86 -16.83
C ILE A 56 6.80 -8.93 -16.98
N LYS A 57 7.36 -8.78 -18.19
CA LYS A 57 8.47 -7.86 -18.46
C LYS A 57 8.13 -6.42 -18.10
N GLN A 58 6.93 -5.96 -18.47
CA GLN A 58 6.47 -4.61 -18.14
C GLN A 58 6.25 -4.43 -16.63
N LYS A 59 5.76 -5.45 -15.92
CA LYS A 59 5.61 -5.41 -14.46
C LYS A 59 6.98 -5.29 -13.78
N LEU A 60 7.93 -6.15 -14.16
CA LEU A 60 9.30 -6.12 -13.65
C LEU A 60 10.00 -4.77 -13.93
N ALA A 61 9.82 -4.22 -15.12
CA ALA A 61 10.38 -2.90 -15.47
C ALA A 61 9.78 -1.79 -14.60
N ARG A 62 8.46 -1.81 -14.37
CA ARG A 62 7.77 -0.86 -13.47
C ARG A 62 8.25 -0.99 -12.03
N ASP A 63 8.38 -2.21 -11.53
CA ASP A 63 8.84 -2.47 -10.16
C ASP A 63 10.30 -2.02 -9.97
N LYS A 64 11.17 -2.29 -10.95
CA LYS A 64 12.56 -1.82 -10.94
C LYS A 64 12.65 -0.30 -10.96
N LEU A 65 11.83 0.37 -11.77
CA LEU A 65 11.77 1.83 -11.80
C LEU A 65 11.27 2.39 -10.46
N ARG A 66 10.26 1.76 -9.85
CA ARG A 66 9.74 2.15 -8.54
C ARG A 66 10.78 2.00 -7.44
N ALA A 67 11.51 0.88 -7.42
CA ALA A 67 12.60 0.64 -6.47
C ALA A 67 13.70 1.69 -6.60
N ARG A 68 14.14 1.99 -7.84
CA ARG A 68 15.12 3.07 -8.09
C ARG A 68 14.62 4.43 -7.61
N ARG A 69 13.36 4.78 -7.90
CA ARG A 69 12.74 6.04 -7.45
C ARG A 69 12.66 6.14 -5.94
N LEU A 70 12.48 5.02 -5.24
CA LEU A 70 12.42 4.96 -3.78
C LEU A 70 13.82 5.09 -3.16
N ALA A 71 14.82 4.45 -3.76
CA ALA A 71 16.21 4.48 -3.30
C ALA A 71 16.82 5.89 -3.35
N VAL A 72 16.41 6.72 -4.32
CA VAL A 72 16.89 8.11 -4.44
C VAL A 72 16.06 9.12 -3.63
N LYS A 73 15.09 8.68 -2.81
CA LYS A 73 14.30 9.62 -2.02
C LYS A 73 15.13 10.25 -0.90
N PRO A 74 15.05 11.58 -0.72
CA PRO A 74 15.78 12.25 0.33
C PRO A 74 15.23 11.91 1.71
N ARG A 75 16.02 12.12 2.76
CA ARG A 75 15.62 11.96 4.16
C ARG A 75 14.30 12.68 4.51
N SER A 76 14.09 13.89 3.99
CA SER A 76 12.88 14.69 4.22
C SER A 76 11.61 13.97 3.78
N TYR A 77 11.67 13.19 2.69
CA TYR A 77 10.55 12.37 2.24
C TYR A 77 10.15 11.34 3.30
N TRP A 78 11.12 10.63 3.87
CA TRP A 78 10.86 9.60 4.88
C TRP A 78 10.32 10.19 6.19
N ILE A 79 10.83 11.34 6.62
CA ILE A 79 10.27 12.09 7.76
C ILE A 79 8.80 12.44 7.52
N GLN A 80 8.45 12.92 6.32
CA GLN A 80 7.05 13.23 6.00
C GLN A 80 6.17 11.97 5.99
N GLN A 81 6.68 10.84 5.51
CA GLN A 81 5.93 9.58 5.54
C GLN A 81 5.69 9.10 6.97
N ALA A 82 6.70 9.15 7.84
CA ALA A 82 6.58 8.84 9.25
C ALA A 82 5.56 9.76 9.93
N GLN A 83 5.67 11.08 9.72
CA GLN A 83 4.74 12.06 10.29
C GLN A 83 3.29 11.79 9.86
N ARG A 84 3.06 11.43 8.59
CA ARG A 84 1.71 11.10 8.10
C ARG A 84 1.14 9.86 8.81
N ALA A 85 1.95 8.84 9.05
CA ALA A 85 1.54 7.64 9.76
C ALA A 85 1.19 7.95 11.23
N VAL A 86 2.09 8.66 11.92
CA VAL A 86 1.86 9.12 13.31
C VAL A 86 0.60 9.98 13.40
N ASN A 87 0.44 10.98 12.54
CA ASN A 87 -0.73 11.85 12.56
C ASN A 87 -2.03 11.10 12.28
N ALA A 88 -2.00 10.08 11.41
CA ALA A 88 -3.18 9.25 11.14
C ALA A 88 -3.57 8.43 12.38
N TYR A 89 -2.60 7.81 13.04
CA TYR A 89 -2.81 7.10 14.30
C TYR A 89 -3.32 8.02 15.40
N ILE A 90 -2.71 9.18 15.65
CA ILE A 90 -3.14 10.08 16.74
C ILE A 90 -4.58 10.58 16.55
N ARG A 91 -4.97 10.92 15.31
CA ARG A 91 -6.37 11.31 15.03
C ARG A 91 -7.36 10.19 15.28
N GLU A 92 -6.95 8.95 15.06
CA GLU A 92 -7.76 7.76 15.31
C GLU A 92 -7.83 7.46 16.80
N ARG A 93 -6.69 7.44 17.50
CA ARG A 93 -6.56 7.22 18.95
C ARG A 93 -7.42 8.21 19.74
N ASP A 94 -7.40 9.47 19.33
CA ASP A 94 -8.11 10.55 20.02
C ASP A 94 -9.49 10.86 19.38
N ARG A 95 -10.05 9.96 18.55
CA ARG A 95 -11.29 10.19 17.78
C ARG A 95 -12.47 10.65 18.65
N ASP A 96 -12.54 10.21 19.91
CA ASP A 96 -13.67 10.55 20.79
C ASP A 96 -13.31 11.61 21.84
N LEU A 97 -12.07 12.11 21.83
CA LEU A 97 -11.60 13.12 22.79
C LEU A 97 -11.75 14.53 22.23
N PRO A 98 -12.21 15.53 23.01
CA PRO A 98 -12.33 16.88 22.51
C PRO A 98 -10.96 17.47 22.12
N CYS A 99 -10.98 18.60 21.40
CA CYS A 99 -9.77 19.35 21.09
C CYS A 99 -8.96 19.58 22.37
N VAL A 100 -7.70 19.13 22.35
CA VAL A 100 -6.79 19.24 23.50
C VAL A 100 -6.62 20.67 24.04
N SER A 101 -6.85 21.70 23.22
CA SER A 101 -6.67 23.10 23.63
C SER A 101 -7.96 23.85 23.94
N CYS A 102 -9.08 23.56 23.29
CA CYS A 102 -10.32 24.34 23.50
C CYS A 102 -11.51 23.53 24.01
N GLY A 103 -11.36 22.22 24.18
CA GLY A 103 -12.44 21.36 24.65
C GLY A 103 -13.59 21.15 23.65
N ALA A 104 -13.50 21.68 22.43
CA ALA A 104 -14.54 21.48 21.42
C ALA A 104 -14.60 20.03 20.95
N TYR A 105 -15.81 19.47 20.79
CA TYR A 105 -16.05 18.14 20.20
C TYR A 105 -16.31 18.20 18.70
N THR A 106 -16.56 19.39 18.16
CA THR A 106 -16.86 19.62 16.75
C THR A 106 -15.82 20.56 16.14
N SER A 107 -15.39 20.26 14.93
CA SER A 107 -14.44 21.07 14.15
C SER A 107 -14.63 20.75 12.67
N ALA A 108 -14.38 21.73 11.81
CA ALA A 108 -14.35 21.51 10.36
C ALA A 108 -13.25 20.53 9.94
N GLN A 109 -12.12 20.55 10.65
CA GLN A 109 -11.01 19.63 10.43
C GLN A 109 -10.27 19.34 11.75
N TRP A 110 -9.79 18.10 11.86
CA TRP A 110 -8.97 17.64 12.98
C TRP A 110 -7.53 17.41 12.54
N ASP A 111 -6.60 18.01 13.25
CA ASP A 111 -5.16 17.82 13.10
C ASP A 111 -4.60 17.00 14.26
N ALA A 112 -3.38 16.49 14.08
CA ALA A 112 -2.54 15.97 15.16
C ALA A 112 -1.55 17.08 15.52
N GLY A 113 -1.91 17.91 16.50
CA GLY A 113 -1.13 19.07 16.93
C GLY A 113 0.03 18.68 17.83
N HIS A 114 1.15 19.39 17.72
CA HIS A 114 2.33 19.20 18.56
C HIS A 114 2.35 20.22 19.69
N TYR A 115 2.54 19.78 20.94
CA TYR A 115 2.72 20.70 22.08
C TYR A 115 4.02 21.49 21.95
N ARG A 116 5.14 20.78 21.77
CA ARG A 116 6.43 21.33 21.36
C ARG A 116 6.59 21.12 19.85
N THR A 117 6.61 22.23 19.10
CA THR A 117 6.60 22.18 17.63
C THR A 117 7.79 21.39 17.07
N THR A 118 7.61 20.79 15.88
CA THR A 118 8.68 20.00 15.25
C THR A 118 9.93 20.79 14.84
N SER A 119 9.85 22.12 14.86
CA SER A 119 10.98 23.04 14.67
C SER A 119 11.69 23.36 15.98
N ALA A 120 10.95 23.51 17.08
CA ALA A 120 11.51 23.83 18.39
C ALA A 120 12.08 22.59 19.10
N ALA A 121 11.43 21.43 18.96
CA ALA A 121 11.84 20.17 19.58
C ALA A 121 11.79 19.02 18.56
N PRO A 122 12.73 18.97 17.58
CA PRO A 122 12.74 17.93 16.56
C PRO A 122 12.90 16.51 17.12
N GLN A 123 13.52 16.35 18.30
CA GLN A 123 13.67 15.09 19.02
C GLN A 123 12.35 14.52 19.55
N LEU A 124 11.35 15.39 19.80
CA LEU A 124 10.01 15.00 20.25
C LEU A 124 9.01 14.88 19.08
N ARG A 125 9.49 14.89 17.83
CA ARG A 125 8.64 14.94 16.62
C ARG A 125 7.65 13.78 16.52
N PHE A 126 8.06 12.59 16.98
CA PHE A 126 7.29 11.35 16.90
C PHE A 126 6.89 10.81 18.28
N ASP A 127 7.15 11.56 19.36
CA ASP A 127 6.73 11.19 20.70
C ASP A 127 5.21 11.36 20.84
N GLU A 128 4.49 10.29 21.15
CA GLU A 128 3.03 10.29 21.29
C GLU A 128 2.54 11.22 22.41
N ARG A 129 3.34 11.44 23.47
CA ARG A 129 3.01 12.36 24.57
C ARG A 129 3.12 13.82 24.14
N ASN A 130 3.76 14.09 23.01
CA ASN A 130 3.87 15.44 22.46
C ASN A 130 2.75 15.74 21.44
N ILE A 131 1.96 14.73 21.01
CA ILE A 131 1.05 14.84 19.86
C ILE A 131 -0.37 14.43 20.24
N HIS A 132 -1.33 15.32 20.03
CA HIS A 132 -2.74 15.08 20.35
C HIS A 132 -3.68 15.64 19.30
N ARG A 133 -4.90 15.14 19.28
CA ARG A 133 -5.94 15.71 18.42
C ARG A 133 -6.26 17.15 18.78
N GLN A 134 -6.19 18.02 17.78
CA GLN A 134 -6.41 19.44 17.90
C GLN A 134 -7.26 19.96 16.74
N CYS A 135 -8.19 20.87 17.01
CA CYS A 135 -8.96 21.51 15.94
C CYS A 135 -8.05 22.44 15.11
N ILE A 136 -8.37 22.59 13.82
CA ILE A 136 -7.62 23.45 12.90
C ILE A 136 -7.47 24.90 13.40
N VAL A 137 -8.50 25.44 14.05
CA VAL A 137 -8.49 26.80 14.62
C VAL A 137 -7.41 26.94 15.69
N CYS A 138 -7.35 26.02 16.65
CA CYS A 138 -6.33 26.06 17.69
C CYS A 138 -4.93 25.76 17.15
N ASN A 139 -4.81 24.74 16.30
CA ASN A 139 -3.51 24.30 15.79
C ASN A 139 -2.87 25.32 14.85
N GLN A 140 -3.59 25.72 13.79
CA GLN A 140 -3.02 26.53 12.70
C GLN A 140 -3.22 28.03 12.91
N HIS A 141 -4.36 28.46 13.46
CA HIS A 141 -4.71 29.89 13.54
C HIS A 141 -4.42 30.53 14.90
N LYS A 142 -4.18 29.73 15.96
CA LYS A 142 -3.83 30.20 17.30
C LYS A 142 -2.46 29.70 17.77
N SER A 143 -1.56 29.38 16.83
CA SER A 143 -0.19 28.95 17.12
C SER A 143 -0.12 27.79 18.13
N GLY A 144 -0.98 26.77 17.95
CA GLY A 144 -1.06 25.61 18.85
C GLY A 144 -1.81 25.84 20.16
N ASN A 145 -2.28 27.06 20.45
CA ASN A 145 -3.06 27.42 21.65
C ASN A 145 -2.51 26.75 22.93
N LEU A 146 -1.23 27.00 23.21
CA LEU A 146 -0.40 26.18 24.11
C LEU A 146 -0.78 26.28 25.59
N VAL A 147 -1.28 27.42 26.05
CA VAL A 147 -1.65 27.60 27.47
C VAL A 147 -2.73 26.60 27.91
N PRO A 148 -3.90 26.54 27.26
CA PRO A 148 -4.89 25.52 27.63
C PRO A 148 -4.49 24.11 27.17
N TYR A 149 -3.66 23.98 26.12
CA TYR A 149 -3.05 22.68 25.77
C TYR A 149 -2.27 22.11 26.97
N ARG A 150 -1.40 22.91 27.60
CA ARG A 150 -0.59 22.49 28.74
C ARG A 150 -1.47 22.01 29.91
N VAL A 151 -2.53 22.76 30.23
CA VAL A 151 -3.48 22.40 31.30
C VAL A 151 -4.09 21.03 31.04
N GLU A 152 -4.53 20.78 29.82
CA GLU A 152 -5.10 19.48 29.44
C GLU A 152 -4.03 18.37 29.40
N LEU A 153 -2.81 18.68 28.96
CA LEU A 153 -1.72 17.72 28.93
C LEU A 153 -1.37 17.23 30.35
N ILE A 154 -1.30 18.15 31.33
CA ILE A 154 -1.08 17.80 32.75
C ILE A 154 -2.17 16.84 33.25
N ARG A 155 -3.43 17.03 32.83
CA ARG A 155 -4.54 16.12 33.21
C ARG A 155 -4.39 14.73 32.60
N ARG A 156 -3.83 14.62 31.38
CA ARG A 156 -3.71 13.37 30.64
C ARG A 156 -2.50 12.53 31.05
N ILE A 157 -1.34 13.16 31.22
CA ILE A 157 -0.07 12.46 31.44
C ILE A 157 0.62 12.83 32.78
N GLY A 158 0.06 13.76 33.54
CA GLY A 158 0.65 14.24 34.79
C GLY A 158 1.66 15.39 34.60
N LEU A 159 1.95 16.11 35.68
CA LEU A 159 2.84 17.27 35.64
C LEU A 159 4.30 16.87 35.32
N GLU A 160 4.80 15.80 35.93
CA GLU A 160 6.18 15.34 35.76
C GLU A 160 6.51 15.03 34.29
N GLU A 161 5.60 14.35 33.59
CA GLU A 161 5.75 14.03 32.17
C GLU A 161 5.72 15.29 31.29
N VAL A 162 4.88 16.26 31.63
CA VAL A 162 4.85 17.55 30.93
C VAL A 162 6.15 18.31 31.12
N GLU A 163 6.67 18.37 32.34
CA GLU A 163 7.93 19.03 32.65
C GLU A 163 9.11 18.33 31.97
N SER A 164 9.07 17.00 31.85
CA SER A 164 10.05 16.22 31.06
C SER A 164 10.05 16.62 29.58
N ILE A 165 8.87 16.80 28.97
CA ILE A 165 8.73 17.29 27.59
C ILE A 165 9.25 18.73 27.43
N GLU A 166 8.98 19.59 28.41
CA GLU A 166 9.38 21.00 28.39
C GLU A 166 10.88 21.17 28.60
N SER A 167 11.48 20.34 29.44
CA SER A 167 12.90 20.38 29.80
C SER A 167 13.80 19.54 28.87
N ASN A 168 13.23 18.72 27.99
CA ASN A 168 14.02 17.97 27.01
C ASN A 168 14.61 18.92 25.93
N HIS A 169 15.94 18.98 25.89
CA HIS A 169 16.73 19.75 24.91
C HIS A 169 17.72 18.86 24.13
N ASP A 170 17.44 17.55 24.05
CA ASP A 170 18.31 16.61 23.39
C ASP A 170 18.38 16.88 21.89
N ARG A 171 19.56 16.65 21.32
CA ARG A 171 19.76 16.74 19.87
C ARG A 171 19.58 15.37 19.25
N HIS A 172 18.50 15.20 18.50
CA HIS A 172 18.25 13.96 17.77
C HIS A 172 18.03 14.21 16.28
N ARG A 173 18.78 13.48 15.45
CA ARG A 173 18.70 13.55 13.98
C ARG A 173 18.14 12.24 13.43
N TRP A 174 16.82 12.19 13.28
CA TRP A 174 16.11 11.04 12.70
C TRP A 174 16.72 10.53 11.40
N THR A 175 17.16 9.29 11.36
CA THR A 175 17.69 8.61 10.19
C THR A 175 16.57 8.16 9.26
N ILE A 176 16.91 7.68 8.06
CA ILE A 176 15.92 7.17 7.11
C ILE A 176 15.30 5.88 7.66
N GLU A 177 16.14 5.04 8.24
CA GLU A 177 15.83 3.73 8.82
C GLU A 177 14.86 3.90 10.01
N GLU A 178 15.15 4.83 10.92
CA GLU A 178 14.23 5.16 12.02
C GLU A 178 12.88 5.66 11.50
N CYS A 179 12.87 6.55 10.50
CA CYS A 179 11.62 7.03 9.91
C CYS A 179 10.81 5.91 9.25
N GLN A 180 11.46 4.95 8.61
CA GLN A 180 10.80 3.77 8.02
C GLN A 180 10.24 2.86 9.11
N SER A 181 10.99 2.66 10.19
CA SER A 181 10.54 1.88 11.36
C SER A 181 9.30 2.52 11.99
N ILE A 182 9.39 3.80 12.34
CA ILE A 182 8.27 4.59 12.92
C ILE A 182 7.06 4.54 12.01
N LYS A 183 7.24 4.74 10.70
CA LYS A 183 6.13 4.64 9.76
C LYS A 183 5.44 3.27 9.85
N SER A 184 6.21 2.18 9.87
CA SER A 184 5.67 0.82 9.90
C SER A 184 4.98 0.52 11.22
N GLU A 185 5.59 0.90 12.34
CA GLU A 185 5.04 0.77 13.68
C GLU A 185 3.67 1.46 13.81
N PHE A 186 3.59 2.73 13.42
CA PHE A 186 2.34 3.49 13.55
C PHE A 186 1.26 3.05 12.54
N GLN A 187 1.65 2.48 11.40
CA GLN A 187 0.70 1.85 10.49
C GLN A 187 0.09 0.58 11.10
N GLU A 188 0.90 -0.22 11.81
CA GLU A 188 0.38 -1.41 12.50
C GLU A 188 -0.48 -1.02 13.71
N LYS A 189 -0.03 -0.07 14.54
CA LYS A 189 -0.85 0.50 15.63
C LYS A 189 -2.21 0.99 15.13
N LEU A 190 -2.24 1.73 14.02
CA LEU A 190 -3.49 2.21 13.41
C LEU A 190 -4.38 1.05 12.92
N LYS A 191 -3.78 -0.01 12.35
CA LYS A 191 -4.52 -1.17 11.88
C LYS A 191 -5.15 -1.93 13.05
N ILE A 192 -4.40 -2.18 14.11
CA ILE A 192 -4.88 -2.82 15.34
C ILE A 192 -6.03 -2.01 15.94
N LEU A 193 -5.83 -0.70 16.12
CA LEU A 193 -6.84 0.20 16.69
C LEU A 193 -8.17 0.18 15.90
N ARG A 194 -8.10 0.11 14.57
CA ARG A 194 -9.29 0.02 13.71
C ARG A 194 -9.97 -1.34 13.75
N GLN A 195 -9.22 -2.40 14.01
CA GLN A 195 -9.78 -3.74 14.18
C GLN A 195 -10.47 -3.88 15.54
N GLU A 196 -9.93 -3.27 16.59
CA GLU A 196 -10.54 -3.26 17.92
C GLU A 196 -11.81 -2.39 17.97
N ALA A 197 -11.90 -1.37 17.13
CA ALA A 197 -13.07 -0.50 17.02
C ALA A 197 -14.20 -1.05 16.11
N ALA A 198 -13.97 -2.17 15.42
CA ALA A 198 -14.91 -2.79 14.48
C ALA A 198 -15.69 -3.94 15.14
#